data_AF-U1LEN6-F1
#
_entry.id   AF-U1LEN6-F1
#
_cell.length_a   1.000
_cell.length_b   1.000
_cell.length_c   1.000
_cell.angle_alpha   90.00
_cell.angle_beta   90.00
_cell.angle_gamma   90.00
#
_symmetry.space_group_name_H-M   'P 1'
#
loop_
_entity.id
_entity.type
_entity.pdbx_description
1 polymer ?
#
loop_
_entity_poly.entity_id
_entity_poly.type
_entity_poly.pdbx_seq_one_letter_code
_entity_poly.pdbx_strand_id
1 'polypeptide(L)'
;MLFEKNKLYKRSELHDRYGGSRQRGISTPNKHKLIFIFDSGMDEEFGYKNGWNEDDGLYYYSGEGQEGNQSFSFGNKALLNHVENGEDVYLFESLGRGTYRFVDQLILIGFDIQFGIDKYHNQREVIVFAFEPLHVIQEEAHQFSSTMRYKSIEELEEIASRDPKRATGLSMSARKLQVREQTAALHYYVLARANNCCEACEQPAPFETENGPYLELHSLYKESDDGLSQPDQVVAVCPNCHARLHKGIDRVEFNQDIIHKIQQP
;
A
#
# COMPACT_ATOMS: atom_id res chain seq x y z
N MET A 1 -0.81 12.76 0.92
CA MET A 1 0.33 12.08 1.60
C MET A 1 0.50 12.53 3.04
N LEU A 2 0.63 11.57 3.96
CA LEU A 2 0.76 11.78 5.42
C LEU A 2 2.14 12.31 5.86
N PHE A 3 3.19 12.01 5.08
CA PHE A 3 4.56 12.42 5.34
C PHE A 3 5.15 13.12 4.12
N GLU A 4 5.97 14.14 4.36
CA GLU A 4 6.70 14.90 3.34
C GLU A 4 8.02 14.21 2.99
N LYS A 5 8.22 13.87 1.71
CA LYS A 5 9.40 13.16 1.20
C LYS A 5 10.70 13.90 1.57
N ASN A 6 11.73 13.14 1.95
CA ASN A 6 13.02 13.62 2.44
C ASN A 6 13.01 14.38 3.78
N LYS A 7 11.85 14.63 4.38
CA LYS A 7 11.77 15.30 5.68
C LYS A 7 12.26 14.38 6.80
N LEU A 8 12.82 15.01 7.83
CA LEU A 8 13.31 14.33 9.03
C LEU A 8 12.22 14.23 10.07
N TYR A 9 12.13 13.07 10.70
CA TYR A 9 11.19 12.74 11.77
C TYR A 9 11.96 12.07 12.90
N LYS A 10 11.57 12.37 14.15
CA LYS A 10 12.04 11.57 15.28
C LYS A 10 11.16 10.34 15.43
N ARG A 11 11.79 9.18 15.55
CA ARG A 11 11.08 7.91 15.76
C ARG A 11 10.21 7.94 17.01
N SER A 12 10.67 8.59 18.07
CA SER A 12 9.87 8.76 19.30
C SER A 12 8.57 9.50 19.03
N GLU A 13 8.60 10.60 18.27
CA GLU A 13 7.43 11.43 17.96
C GLU A 13 6.44 10.69 17.05
N LEU A 14 6.93 9.88 16.11
CA LEU A 14 6.09 8.99 15.30
C LEU A 14 5.32 7.98 16.19
N HIS A 15 5.99 7.36 17.15
CA HIS A 15 5.35 6.42 18.07
C HIS A 15 4.47 7.09 19.11
N ASP A 16 4.79 8.31 19.55
CA ASP A 16 3.92 9.09 20.43
C ASP A 16 2.59 9.43 19.73
N ARG A 17 2.64 9.70 18.42
CA ARG A 17 1.47 10.05 17.62
C ARG A 17 0.64 8.83 17.19
N TYR A 18 1.28 7.84 16.59
CA TYR A 18 0.58 6.72 15.93
C TYR A 18 0.60 5.43 16.77
N GLY A 19 1.56 5.28 17.69
CA GLY A 19 1.76 4.06 18.47
C GLY A 19 2.70 3.06 17.78
N GLY A 20 2.48 1.77 18.02
CA GLY A 20 3.32 0.68 17.47
C GLY A 20 4.60 0.40 18.28
N SER A 21 5.45 -0.47 17.76
CA SER A 21 6.66 -0.91 18.47
C SER A 21 7.82 0.07 18.31
N ARG A 22 8.36 0.56 19.44
CA ARG A 22 9.49 1.51 19.47
C ARG A 22 10.84 0.90 19.12
N GLN A 23 10.95 -0.43 19.10
CA GLN A 23 12.24 -1.12 18.96
C GLN A 23 12.37 -1.91 17.66
N ARG A 24 11.27 -2.41 17.10
CA ARG A 24 11.28 -3.31 15.93
C ARG A 24 11.52 -2.54 14.62
N GLY A 25 12.18 -3.16 13.64
CA GLY A 25 12.32 -2.60 12.29
C GLY A 25 10.96 -2.37 11.62
N ILE A 26 10.05 -3.32 11.79
CA ILE A 26 8.66 -3.21 11.32
C ILE A 26 7.76 -2.82 12.50
N SER A 27 7.08 -1.68 12.39
CA SER A 27 6.13 -1.20 13.39
C SER A 27 4.73 -1.08 12.80
N THR A 28 3.77 -1.75 13.44
CA THR A 28 2.36 -1.82 13.03
C THR A 28 1.48 -1.17 14.11
N PRO A 29 1.13 0.12 14.00
CA PRO A 29 0.35 0.79 15.02
C PRO A 29 -1.13 0.38 14.95
N ASN A 30 -1.60 -0.43 15.91
CA ASN A 30 -2.92 -1.09 15.87
C ASN A 30 -4.17 -0.19 15.72
N LYS A 31 -4.04 1.12 15.97
CA LYS A 31 -5.15 2.08 15.86
C LYS A 31 -5.21 2.81 14.51
N HIS A 32 -4.21 2.60 13.67
CA HIS A 32 -4.07 3.25 12.37
C HIS A 32 -3.77 2.21 11.31
N LYS A 33 -4.23 2.44 10.08
CA LYS A 33 -3.95 1.58 8.93
C LYS A 33 -2.59 1.90 8.32
N LEU A 34 -1.55 1.82 9.14
CA LEU A 34 -0.18 2.21 8.79
C LEU A 34 0.80 1.10 9.15
N ILE A 35 1.85 0.95 8.36
CA ILE A 35 3.02 0.13 8.68
C ILE A 35 4.25 1.02 8.46
N PHE A 36 5.12 1.09 9.47
CA PHE A 36 6.39 1.79 9.36
C PHE A 36 7.51 0.77 9.25
N ILE A 37 8.32 0.91 8.19
CA ILE A 37 9.61 0.25 8.06
C ILE A 37 10.67 1.26 8.51
N PHE A 38 11.37 0.95 9.60
CA PHE A 38 12.54 1.68 10.07
C PHE A 38 13.79 0.92 9.65
N ASP A 39 14.34 1.28 8.49
CA ASP A 39 15.61 0.75 8.04
C ASP A 39 16.76 1.45 8.78
N SER A 40 17.63 0.65 9.39
CA SER A 40 18.77 1.15 10.13
C SER A 40 19.96 1.52 9.23
N GLY A 41 19.94 1.11 7.95
CA GLY A 41 21.03 1.31 7.00
C GLY A 41 22.31 0.56 7.37
N MET A 42 22.28 -0.28 8.41
CA MET A 42 23.38 -1.19 8.72
C MET A 42 23.28 -2.40 7.80
N ASP A 43 24.39 -2.72 7.12
CA ASP A 43 24.54 -3.98 6.40
C ASP A 43 24.34 -5.10 7.42
N GLU A 44 23.26 -5.88 7.27
CA GLU A 44 23.07 -7.05 8.11
C GLU A 44 24.23 -8.01 7.83
N GLU A 45 25.12 -8.21 8.81
CA GLU A 45 26.13 -9.30 8.81
C GLU A 45 25.49 -10.70 8.65
N PHE A 46 24.16 -10.77 8.53
CA PHE A 46 23.31 -11.93 8.70
C PHE A 46 22.58 -12.42 7.43
N GLY A 47 22.85 -11.83 6.26
CA GLY A 47 22.52 -12.51 5.00
C GLY A 47 22.29 -11.62 3.79
N TYR A 48 21.60 -10.49 3.91
CA TYR A 48 21.23 -9.64 2.76
C TYR A 48 21.12 -8.17 3.14
N LYS A 49 21.54 -7.30 2.22
CA LYS A 49 21.55 -5.84 2.41
C LYS A 49 20.19 -5.26 2.04
N ASN A 50 19.56 -4.56 2.98
CA ASN A 50 18.41 -3.71 2.67
C ASN A 50 18.85 -2.60 1.72
N GLY A 51 18.03 -2.29 0.73
CA GLY A 51 18.33 -1.18 -0.16
C GLY A 51 17.66 -1.25 -1.51
N TRP A 52 17.88 -0.19 -2.26
CA TRP A 52 17.46 -0.06 -3.65
C TRP A 52 18.34 -0.93 -4.55
N ASN A 53 17.70 -1.71 -5.41
CA ASN A 53 18.35 -2.34 -6.54
C ASN A 53 18.17 -1.45 -7.78
N GLU A 54 19.28 -1.01 -8.37
CA GLU A 54 19.27 -0.08 -9.51
C GLU A 54 18.75 -0.72 -10.80
N ASP A 55 18.86 -2.05 -10.94
CA ASP A 55 18.48 -2.75 -12.18
C ASP A 55 16.96 -2.87 -12.33
N ASP A 56 16.24 -3.10 -11.24
CA ASP A 56 14.78 -3.27 -11.25
C ASP A 56 13.99 -2.13 -10.57
N GLY A 57 14.69 -1.23 -9.88
CA GLY A 57 14.11 -0.10 -9.15
C GLY A 57 13.33 -0.51 -7.91
N LEU A 58 13.51 -1.73 -7.39
CA LEU A 58 12.83 -2.23 -6.21
C LEU A 58 13.67 -1.98 -4.95
N TYR A 59 12.98 -1.73 -3.84
CA TYR A 59 13.59 -1.72 -2.52
C TYR A 59 13.43 -3.10 -1.88
N TYR A 60 14.56 -3.74 -1.63
CA TYR A 60 14.61 -5.04 -0.95
C TYR A 60 14.76 -4.84 0.56
N TYR A 61 13.96 -5.56 1.33
CA TYR A 61 13.93 -5.47 2.78
C TYR A 61 13.86 -6.85 3.43
N SER A 62 14.83 -7.13 4.30
CA SER A 62 14.89 -8.32 5.15
C SER A 62 13.78 -8.28 6.21
N GLY A 63 13.01 -9.35 6.30
CA GLY A 63 11.93 -9.50 7.27
C GLY A 63 12.45 -9.51 8.71
N GLU A 64 11.55 -9.43 9.68
CA GLU A 64 11.90 -9.47 11.09
C GLU A 64 12.01 -10.89 11.65
N GLY A 65 12.81 -11.02 12.72
CA GLY A 65 13.09 -12.26 13.43
C GLY A 65 14.59 -12.53 13.41
N GLN A 66 15.22 -12.68 14.58
CA GLN A 66 16.69 -12.78 14.72
C GLN A 66 17.21 -14.20 15.00
N GLU A 67 16.32 -15.14 15.28
CA GLU A 67 16.64 -16.53 15.65
C GLU A 67 15.85 -17.50 14.78
N GLY A 68 16.52 -18.55 14.27
CA GLY A 68 15.88 -19.59 13.46
C GLY A 68 15.23 -19.09 12.17
N ASN A 69 14.47 -19.95 11.48
CA ASN A 69 13.79 -19.55 10.25
C ASN A 69 12.78 -18.44 10.51
N GLN A 70 12.79 -17.42 9.66
CA GLN A 70 11.75 -16.40 9.70
C GLN A 70 10.39 -17.01 9.31
N SER A 71 9.33 -16.39 9.81
CA SER A 71 7.95 -16.78 9.51
C SER A 71 7.12 -15.56 9.17
N PHE A 72 6.02 -15.76 8.44
CA PHE A 72 5.00 -14.75 8.22
C PHE A 72 4.14 -14.54 9.47
N SER A 73 4.77 -14.03 10.52
CA SER A 73 4.15 -13.62 11.78
C SER A 73 4.37 -12.13 12.02
N PHE A 74 3.51 -11.52 12.84
CA PHE A 74 3.59 -10.12 13.24
C PHE A 74 3.82 -9.14 12.06
N GLY A 75 4.91 -8.38 12.05
CA GLY A 75 5.25 -7.39 11.03
C GLY A 75 5.48 -8.01 9.65
N ASN A 76 6.07 -9.20 9.56
CA ASN A 76 6.19 -9.92 8.28
C ASN A 76 4.81 -10.25 7.70
N LYS A 77 3.87 -10.66 8.56
CA LYS A 77 2.48 -10.91 8.15
C LYS A 77 1.76 -9.63 7.74
N ALA A 78 2.02 -8.52 8.44
CA ALA A 78 1.44 -7.23 8.13
C ALA A 78 1.93 -6.72 6.76
N LEU A 79 3.24 -6.75 6.49
CA LEU A 79 3.79 -6.40 5.19
C LEU A 79 3.21 -7.27 4.07
N LEU A 80 3.16 -8.59 4.29
CA LEU A 80 2.60 -9.53 3.32
C LEU A 80 1.16 -9.16 2.95
N ASN A 81 0.32 -8.82 3.94
CA ASN A 81 -1.12 -8.60 3.73
C ASN A 81 -1.53 -7.12 3.74
N HIS A 82 -0.60 -6.18 3.57
CA HIS A 82 -0.87 -4.76 3.81
C HIS A 82 -2.01 -4.24 2.91
N VAL A 83 -2.06 -4.64 1.63
CA VAL A 83 -3.19 -4.28 0.73
C VAL A 83 -4.51 -4.90 1.22
N GLU A 84 -4.55 -6.20 1.52
CA GLU A 84 -5.77 -6.85 2.00
C GLU A 84 -6.28 -6.24 3.32
N ASN A 85 -5.38 -5.79 4.19
CA ASN A 85 -5.72 -5.15 5.46
C ASN A 85 -6.06 -3.66 5.33
N GLY A 86 -5.84 -3.08 4.15
CA GLY A 86 -5.98 -1.66 3.85
C GLY A 86 -4.91 -0.79 4.55
N GLU A 87 -3.72 -1.33 4.79
CA GLU A 87 -2.62 -0.68 5.52
C GLU A 87 -1.57 -0.10 4.54
N ASP A 88 -1.15 1.15 4.77
CA ASP A 88 -0.12 1.80 3.96
C ASP A 88 1.28 1.62 4.56
N VAL A 89 2.26 1.24 3.73
CA VAL A 89 3.65 1.00 4.15
C VAL A 89 4.50 2.24 3.89
N TYR A 90 5.18 2.75 4.92
CA TYR A 90 6.07 3.90 4.82
C TYR A 90 7.49 3.53 5.21
N LEU A 91 8.45 3.85 4.34
CA LEU A 91 9.87 3.62 4.57
C LEU A 91 10.55 4.84 5.20
N PHE A 92 11.25 4.57 6.30
CA PHE A 92 12.06 5.52 7.03
C PHE A 92 13.49 5.00 7.14
N GLU A 93 14.46 5.77 6.66
CA GLU A 93 15.88 5.45 6.77
C GLU A 93 16.52 6.19 7.94
N SER A 94 17.31 5.48 8.75
CA SER A 94 18.01 6.02 9.91
C SER A 94 19.13 6.98 9.50
N LEU A 95 19.17 8.15 10.12
CA LEU A 95 20.31 9.07 10.12
C LEU A 95 21.09 9.01 11.45
N GLY A 96 20.79 8.02 12.29
CA GLY A 96 21.34 7.88 13.64
C GLY A 96 20.60 8.71 14.70
N ARG A 97 20.90 8.44 15.97
CA ARG A 97 20.34 9.14 17.15
C ARG A 97 18.81 9.23 17.18
N GLY A 98 18.12 8.21 16.65
CA GLY A 98 16.66 8.15 16.59
C GLY A 98 16.00 9.11 15.58
N THR A 99 16.80 9.74 14.72
CA THR A 99 16.32 10.58 13.62
C THR A 99 16.25 9.76 12.34
N TYR A 100 15.13 9.88 11.65
CA TYR A 100 14.86 9.14 10.42
C TYR A 100 14.41 10.08 9.32
N ARG A 101 14.81 9.79 8.08
CA ARG A 101 14.33 10.45 6.88
C ARG A 101 13.18 9.63 6.30
N PHE A 102 12.05 10.27 6.01
CA PHE A 102 11.00 9.63 5.22
C PHE A 102 11.45 9.51 3.76
N VAL A 103 11.48 8.28 3.24
CA VAL A 103 11.95 7.98 1.88
C VAL A 103 10.77 7.96 0.92
N ASP A 104 9.84 7.03 1.11
CA ASP A 104 8.67 6.87 0.26
C ASP A 104 7.57 6.02 0.89
N GLN A 105 6.39 6.07 0.29
CA GLN A 105 5.34 5.07 0.50
C GLN A 105 5.58 3.90 -0.46
N LEU A 106 5.47 2.68 0.05
CA LEU A 106 5.86 1.46 -0.65
C LEU A 106 4.66 0.53 -0.86
N ILE A 107 4.66 -0.19 -1.97
CA ILE A 107 3.74 -1.31 -2.23
C ILE A 107 4.55 -2.59 -2.43
N LEU A 108 4.12 -3.66 -1.77
CA LEU A 108 4.76 -4.97 -1.89
C LEU A 108 4.50 -5.55 -3.29
N ILE A 109 5.58 -5.85 -4.01
CA ILE A 109 5.52 -6.54 -5.31
C ILE A 109 5.56 -8.06 -5.11
N GLY A 110 6.36 -8.52 -4.14
CA GLY A 110 6.52 -9.93 -3.84
C GLY A 110 7.57 -10.15 -2.76
N PHE A 111 7.88 -11.41 -2.50
CA PHE A 111 8.98 -11.78 -1.62
C PHE A 111 9.67 -13.03 -2.16
N ASP A 112 10.89 -13.24 -1.69
CA ASP A 112 11.65 -14.47 -1.86
C ASP A 112 12.10 -14.99 -0.49
N ILE A 113 12.34 -16.30 -0.40
CA ILE A 113 12.99 -16.91 0.75
C ILE A 113 14.45 -17.13 0.39
N GLN A 114 15.35 -16.58 1.20
CA GLN A 114 16.78 -16.67 1.00
C GLN A 114 17.46 -17.31 2.23
N PHE A 115 18.70 -17.76 2.07
CA PHE A 115 19.46 -18.37 3.18
C PHE A 115 20.39 -17.34 3.81
N GLY A 116 20.27 -17.14 5.11
CA GLY A 116 21.15 -16.28 5.89
C GLY A 116 21.73 -17.01 7.08
N ILE A 117 22.28 -16.25 8.02
CA ILE A 117 22.69 -16.73 9.33
C ILE A 117 21.91 -16.01 10.42
N ASP A 118 21.62 -16.69 11.53
CA ASP A 118 20.97 -16.07 12.68
C ASP A 118 21.99 -15.41 13.62
N LYS A 119 21.51 -14.78 14.70
CA LYS A 119 22.40 -14.14 15.68
C LYS A 119 23.34 -15.11 16.41
N TYR A 120 23.11 -16.42 16.30
CA TYR A 120 23.95 -17.49 16.83
C TYR A 120 24.81 -18.15 15.73
N HIS A 121 24.87 -17.55 14.53
CA HIS A 121 25.60 -18.03 13.35
C HIS A 121 25.10 -19.36 12.78
N ASN A 122 23.85 -19.75 13.06
CA ASN A 122 23.23 -20.92 12.44
C ASN A 122 22.60 -20.54 11.10
N GLN A 123 22.63 -21.46 10.13
CA GLN A 123 21.88 -21.27 8.87
C GLN A 123 20.39 -21.17 9.14
N ARG A 124 19.73 -20.25 8.42
CA ARG A 124 18.31 -19.98 8.53
C ARG A 124 17.71 -19.55 7.21
N GLU A 125 16.40 -19.68 7.10
CA GLU A 125 15.61 -19.00 6.07
C GLU A 125 15.27 -17.56 6.50
N VAL A 126 15.42 -16.62 5.57
CA VAL A 126 15.13 -15.19 5.70
C VAL A 126 14.12 -14.81 4.62
N ILE A 127 13.07 -14.09 5.01
CA ILE A 127 12.08 -13.55 4.09
C ILE A 127 12.64 -12.23 3.57
N VAL A 128 12.77 -12.08 2.25
CA VAL A 128 13.19 -10.84 1.62
C VAL A 128 12.02 -10.28 0.82
N PHE A 129 11.47 -9.18 1.28
CA PHE A 129 10.38 -8.47 0.61
C PHE A 129 10.93 -7.54 -0.47
N ALA A 130 10.25 -7.46 -1.61
CA ALA A 130 10.56 -6.54 -2.69
C ALA A 130 9.43 -5.53 -2.85
N PHE A 131 9.76 -4.24 -2.70
CA PHE A 131 8.81 -3.15 -2.74
C PHE A 131 9.07 -2.21 -3.90
N GLU A 132 8.02 -1.60 -4.45
CA GLU A 132 8.12 -0.49 -5.40
C GLU A 132 7.52 0.79 -4.78
N PRO A 133 8.07 1.99 -5.05
CA PRO A 133 7.45 3.23 -4.62
C PRO A 133 6.06 3.42 -5.21
N LEU A 134 5.13 3.90 -4.40
CA LEU A 134 3.75 4.14 -4.81
C LEU A 134 3.66 5.12 -5.99
N HIS A 135 4.41 6.22 -5.95
CA HIS A 135 4.38 7.22 -7.01
C HIS A 135 4.81 6.65 -8.37
N VAL A 136 5.79 5.73 -8.39
CA VAL A 136 6.21 5.04 -9.62
C VAL A 136 5.10 4.14 -10.14
N ILE A 137 4.43 3.38 -9.26
CA ILE A 137 3.29 2.53 -9.65
C ILE A 137 2.18 3.38 -10.28
N GLN A 138 1.85 4.53 -9.67
CA GLN A 138 0.81 5.42 -10.17
C GLN A 138 1.16 6.00 -11.56
N GLU A 139 2.39 6.51 -11.72
CA GLU A 139 2.87 7.05 -13.00
C GLU A 139 2.83 5.98 -14.10
N GLU A 140 3.23 4.76 -13.79
CA GLU A 140 3.33 3.65 -14.75
C GLU A 140 1.98 2.98 -15.01
N ALA A 141 1.05 3.01 -14.05
CA ALA A 141 -0.33 2.53 -14.23
C ALA A 141 -1.05 3.29 -15.34
N HIS A 142 -0.70 4.56 -15.59
CA HIS A 142 -1.29 5.34 -16.68
C HIS A 142 -1.10 4.70 -18.06
N GLN A 143 -0.06 3.90 -18.26
CA GLN A 143 0.19 3.19 -19.53
C GLN A 143 -0.92 2.18 -19.87
N PHE A 144 -1.66 1.71 -18.87
CA PHE A 144 -2.78 0.76 -19.03
C PHE A 144 -4.14 1.45 -19.21
N SER A 145 -4.21 2.78 -19.08
CA SER A 145 -5.50 3.50 -19.09
C SER A 145 -6.33 3.24 -20.35
N SER A 146 -5.66 3.23 -21.50
CA SER A 146 -6.32 2.99 -22.79
C SER A 146 -6.90 1.59 -22.91
N THR A 147 -6.24 0.57 -22.36
CA THR A 147 -6.72 -0.82 -22.41
C THR A 147 -7.83 -1.04 -21.38
N MET A 148 -7.70 -0.50 -20.17
CA MET A 148 -8.70 -0.64 -19.11
C MET A 148 -10.05 -0.02 -19.49
N ARG A 149 -10.05 1.09 -20.22
CA ARG A 149 -11.28 1.78 -20.65
C ARG A 149 -12.24 0.92 -21.47
N TYR A 150 -11.75 -0.08 -22.20
CA TYR A 150 -12.56 -0.93 -23.09
C TYR A 150 -12.92 -2.30 -22.49
N LYS A 151 -12.50 -2.57 -21.26
CA LYS A 151 -12.79 -3.83 -20.57
C LYS A 151 -14.17 -3.83 -19.95
N SER A 152 -14.78 -5.01 -19.85
CA SER A 152 -16.02 -5.16 -19.09
C SER A 152 -15.79 -4.96 -17.59
N ILE A 153 -16.86 -4.70 -16.84
CA ILE A 153 -16.76 -4.55 -15.39
C ILE A 153 -16.21 -5.84 -14.73
N GLU A 154 -16.59 -7.02 -15.23
CA GLU A 154 -16.10 -8.31 -14.74
C GLU A 154 -14.61 -8.52 -15.03
N GLU A 155 -14.14 -8.13 -16.22
CA GLU A 155 -12.70 -8.18 -16.53
C GLU A 155 -11.90 -7.23 -15.64
N LEU A 156 -12.42 -6.01 -15.40
CA LEU A 156 -11.77 -5.03 -14.54
C LEU A 156 -11.70 -5.51 -13.09
N GLU A 157 -12.78 -6.10 -12.58
CA GLU A 157 -12.83 -6.70 -11.25
C GLU A 157 -11.82 -7.84 -11.10
N GLU A 158 -11.75 -8.72 -12.09
CA GLU A 158 -10.82 -9.84 -12.09
C GLU A 158 -9.37 -9.34 -11.99
N ILE A 159 -9.00 -8.32 -12.79
CA ILE A 159 -7.67 -7.73 -12.78
C ILE A 159 -7.40 -6.99 -11.46
N ALA A 160 -8.36 -6.18 -10.99
CA ALA A 160 -8.24 -5.39 -9.76
C ALA A 160 -8.13 -6.26 -8.50
N SER A 161 -8.70 -7.47 -8.53
CA SER A 161 -8.70 -8.40 -7.38
C SER A 161 -7.52 -9.38 -7.38
N ARG A 162 -6.61 -9.32 -8.36
CA ARG A 162 -5.46 -10.23 -8.43
C ARG A 162 -4.55 -10.04 -7.21
N ASP A 163 -3.85 -11.11 -6.84
CA ASP A 163 -2.81 -11.05 -5.82
C ASP A 163 -1.45 -11.51 -6.39
N PRO A 164 -0.70 -10.62 -7.05
CA PRO A 164 0.54 -10.97 -7.76
C PRO A 164 1.60 -11.60 -6.85
N LYS A 165 1.63 -11.23 -5.56
CA LYS A 165 2.62 -11.75 -4.60
C LYS A 165 2.40 -13.24 -4.25
N ARG A 166 1.18 -13.77 -4.43
CA ARG A 166 0.84 -15.19 -4.20
C ARG A 166 0.98 -16.04 -5.46
N ALA A 167 1.18 -15.43 -6.63
CA ALA A 167 1.39 -16.16 -7.86
C ALA A 167 2.76 -16.86 -7.85
N THR A 168 2.72 -18.19 -7.80
CA THR A 168 3.92 -19.05 -7.83
C THR A 168 4.56 -19.02 -9.21
N GLY A 169 5.89 -18.87 -9.27
CA GLY A 169 6.66 -18.96 -10.52
C GLY A 169 6.69 -17.69 -11.37
N LEU A 170 6.08 -16.58 -10.92
CA LEU A 170 6.26 -15.28 -11.57
C LEU A 170 7.56 -14.61 -11.13
N SER A 171 8.27 -14.00 -12.08
CA SER A 171 9.42 -13.13 -11.79
C SER A 171 8.97 -11.82 -11.14
N MET A 172 9.89 -11.12 -10.47
CA MET A 172 9.61 -9.79 -9.91
C MET A 172 9.15 -8.79 -10.97
N SER A 173 9.74 -8.82 -12.17
CA SER A 173 9.32 -7.97 -13.29
C SER A 173 7.88 -8.25 -13.72
N ALA A 174 7.45 -9.51 -13.75
CA ALA A 174 6.07 -9.87 -14.08
C ALA A 174 5.08 -9.44 -12.99
N ARG A 175 5.43 -9.65 -11.70
CA ARG A 175 4.62 -9.19 -10.57
C ARG A 175 4.45 -7.67 -10.56
N LYS A 176 5.55 -6.94 -10.81
CA LYS A 176 5.57 -5.48 -10.95
C LYS A 176 4.61 -4.98 -12.03
N LEU A 177 4.64 -5.61 -13.20
CA LEU A 177 3.71 -5.29 -14.29
C LEU A 177 2.25 -5.54 -13.88
N GLN A 178 1.97 -6.67 -13.21
CA GLN A 178 0.63 -7.00 -12.73
C GLN A 178 0.12 -6.02 -11.67
N VAL A 179 0.97 -5.57 -10.74
CA VAL A 179 0.60 -4.57 -9.73
C VAL A 179 0.21 -3.23 -10.36
N ARG A 180 0.95 -2.79 -11.38
CA ARG A 180 0.65 -1.56 -12.14
C ARG A 180 -0.65 -1.70 -12.95
N GLU A 181 -0.83 -2.85 -13.60
CA GLU A 181 -2.07 -3.18 -14.32
C GLU A 181 -3.27 -3.21 -13.37
N GLN A 182 -3.13 -3.85 -12.21
CA GLN A 182 -4.13 -3.91 -11.14
C GLN A 182 -4.52 -2.52 -10.65
N THR A 183 -3.54 -1.63 -10.46
CA THR A 183 -3.78 -0.24 -10.04
C THR A 183 -4.66 0.50 -11.05
N ALA A 184 -4.36 0.36 -12.34
CA ALA A 184 -5.18 0.94 -13.39
C ALA A 184 -6.58 0.32 -13.44
N ALA A 185 -6.67 -1.02 -13.37
CA ALA A 185 -7.94 -1.74 -13.41
C ALA A 185 -8.86 -1.34 -12.25
N LEU A 186 -8.32 -1.19 -11.04
CA LEU A 186 -9.07 -0.75 -9.86
C LEU A 186 -9.73 0.60 -10.10
N HIS A 187 -9.00 1.57 -10.66
CA HIS A 187 -9.54 2.89 -10.97
C HIS A 187 -10.76 2.80 -11.90
N TYR A 188 -10.63 2.07 -13.02
CA TYR A 188 -11.72 1.93 -13.99
C TYR A 188 -12.86 1.06 -13.47
N TYR A 189 -12.56 0.02 -12.68
CA TYR A 189 -13.57 -0.83 -12.04
C TYR A 189 -14.48 0.00 -11.14
N VAL A 190 -13.90 0.81 -10.24
CA VAL A 190 -14.68 1.61 -9.27
C VAL A 190 -15.56 2.63 -10.00
N LEU A 191 -15.05 3.28 -11.06
CA LEU A 191 -15.86 4.19 -11.87
C LEU A 191 -16.98 3.47 -12.63
N ALA A 192 -16.70 2.30 -13.20
CA ALA A 192 -17.71 1.51 -13.91
C ALA A 192 -18.80 1.00 -12.96
N ARG A 193 -18.42 0.49 -11.77
CA ARG A 193 -19.33 0.03 -10.71
C ARG A 193 -20.26 1.14 -10.22
N ALA A 194 -19.72 2.34 -10.05
CA ALA A 194 -20.48 3.51 -9.62
C ALA A 194 -21.52 3.97 -10.64
N ASN A 195 -21.41 3.54 -11.91
CA ASN A 195 -22.39 3.77 -12.97
C ASN A 195 -22.83 5.24 -13.07
N ASN A 196 -21.85 6.15 -13.07
CA ASN A 196 -22.01 7.60 -13.13
C ASN A 196 -22.72 8.25 -11.92
N CYS A 197 -22.92 7.52 -10.82
CA CYS A 197 -23.51 8.01 -9.58
C CYS A 197 -22.48 7.96 -8.44
N CYS A 198 -22.55 8.93 -7.52
CA CYS A 198 -21.76 8.91 -6.31
C CYS A 198 -22.21 7.77 -5.40
N GLU A 199 -21.29 6.90 -4.99
CA GLU A 199 -21.59 5.74 -4.13
C GLU A 199 -21.89 6.14 -2.67
N ALA A 200 -21.69 7.40 -2.29
CA ALA A 200 -22.02 7.91 -0.96
C ALA A 200 -23.44 8.52 -0.89
N CYS A 201 -23.75 9.47 -1.78
CA CYS A 201 -25.01 10.21 -1.77
C CYS A 201 -26.02 9.77 -2.84
N GLU A 202 -25.64 8.80 -3.69
CA GLU A 202 -26.47 8.21 -4.76
C GLU A 202 -26.94 9.21 -5.83
N GLN A 203 -26.39 10.43 -5.83
CA GLN A 203 -26.66 11.43 -6.86
C GLN A 203 -25.79 11.19 -8.09
N PRO A 204 -26.26 11.55 -9.30
CA PRO A 204 -25.43 11.57 -10.49
C PRO A 204 -24.17 12.42 -10.30
N ALA A 205 -23.10 12.09 -11.04
CA ALA A 205 -21.92 12.91 -11.11
C ALA A 205 -22.29 14.37 -11.44
N PRO A 206 -21.67 15.36 -10.77
CA PRO A 206 -22.14 16.75 -10.87
C PRO A 206 -21.80 17.43 -12.20
N PHE A 207 -20.85 16.89 -12.97
CA PHE A 207 -20.47 17.38 -14.29
C PHE A 207 -19.74 16.30 -15.10
N GLU A 208 -19.57 16.55 -16.40
CA GLU A 208 -18.81 15.71 -17.33
C GLU A 208 -17.44 16.33 -17.65
N THR A 209 -16.48 15.46 -17.99
CA THR A 209 -15.17 15.79 -18.56
C THR A 209 -15.06 15.20 -19.96
N GLU A 210 -13.95 15.44 -20.66
CA GLU A 210 -13.63 14.75 -21.93
C GLU A 210 -13.60 13.22 -21.80
N ASN A 211 -13.42 12.71 -20.56
CA ASN A 211 -13.40 11.29 -20.25
C ASN A 211 -14.72 10.75 -19.69
N GLY A 212 -15.76 11.59 -19.59
CA GLY A 212 -17.08 11.24 -19.06
C GLY A 212 -17.38 11.84 -17.69
N PRO A 213 -18.41 11.33 -16.98
CA PRO A 213 -18.88 11.84 -15.69
C PRO A 213 -17.77 11.89 -14.63
N TYR A 214 -17.70 12.99 -13.89
CA TYR A 214 -16.62 13.23 -12.93
C TYR A 214 -16.96 12.69 -11.52
N LEU A 215 -16.21 11.69 -11.09
CA LEU A 215 -16.18 11.17 -9.72
C LEU A 215 -14.72 11.01 -9.28
N GLU A 216 -14.49 11.16 -7.98
CA GLU A 216 -13.18 10.99 -7.34
C GLU A 216 -13.17 9.66 -6.59
N LEU A 217 -12.05 8.94 -6.64
CA LEU A 217 -11.86 7.76 -5.83
C LEU A 217 -11.53 8.15 -4.39
N HIS A 218 -12.14 7.45 -3.43
CA HIS A 218 -11.88 7.62 -2.00
C HIS A 218 -11.62 6.27 -1.34
N SER A 219 -10.55 6.18 -0.55
CA SER A 219 -10.20 4.98 0.22
C SER A 219 -10.93 4.97 1.56
N LEU A 220 -11.69 3.92 1.85
CA LEU A 220 -12.54 3.84 3.05
C LEU A 220 -11.77 3.62 4.35
N TYR A 221 -10.57 3.03 4.27
CA TYR A 221 -9.81 2.63 5.47
C TYR A 221 -8.50 3.39 5.66
N LYS A 222 -8.00 4.04 4.61
CA LYS A 222 -6.68 4.67 4.57
C LYS A 222 -6.78 6.17 4.88
N GLU A 223 -5.66 6.74 5.31
CA GLU A 223 -5.54 8.19 5.53
C GLU A 223 -5.28 8.95 4.21
N SER A 224 -4.91 8.24 3.13
CA SER A 224 -4.64 8.79 1.80
C SER A 224 -5.39 7.97 0.74
N ASP A 225 -5.85 8.63 -0.32
CA ASP A 225 -6.57 7.97 -1.43
C ASP A 225 -5.63 7.31 -2.45
N ASP A 226 -4.34 7.60 -2.35
CA ASP A 226 -3.34 7.32 -3.38
C ASP A 226 -2.83 5.86 -3.40
N GLY A 227 -3.09 5.06 -2.37
CA GLY A 227 -2.49 3.72 -2.20
C GLY A 227 -3.24 2.59 -2.91
N LEU A 228 -2.51 1.55 -3.34
CA LEU A 228 -3.13 0.32 -3.87
C LEU A 228 -4.08 -0.31 -2.84
N SER A 229 -5.29 -0.61 -3.26
CA SER A 229 -6.38 -1.07 -2.40
C SER A 229 -7.17 -2.19 -3.08
N GLN A 230 -7.95 -2.93 -2.30
CA GLN A 230 -8.90 -3.89 -2.88
C GLN A 230 -10.16 -3.17 -3.39
N PRO A 231 -10.90 -3.77 -4.35
CA PRO A 231 -12.10 -3.17 -4.92
C PRO A 231 -13.17 -2.73 -3.90
N ASP A 232 -13.33 -3.48 -2.81
CA ASP A 232 -14.28 -3.22 -1.72
C ASP A 232 -13.79 -2.16 -0.72
N GLN A 233 -12.54 -1.70 -0.84
CA GLN A 233 -11.93 -0.70 0.02
C GLN A 233 -12.00 0.72 -0.57
N VAL A 234 -12.46 0.86 -1.80
CA VAL A 234 -12.47 2.13 -2.54
C VAL A 234 -13.86 2.41 -3.09
N VAL A 235 -14.25 3.68 -3.09
CA VAL A 235 -15.50 4.17 -3.66
C VAL A 235 -15.29 5.31 -4.63
N ALA A 236 -16.19 5.46 -5.60
CA ALA A 236 -16.30 6.67 -6.39
C ALA A 236 -17.33 7.63 -5.79
N VAL A 237 -16.88 8.84 -5.46
CA VAL A 237 -17.68 9.87 -4.80
C VAL A 237 -17.66 11.17 -5.58
N CYS A 238 -18.72 11.98 -5.46
CA CYS A 238 -18.69 13.32 -6.03
C CYS A 238 -17.77 14.25 -5.20
N PRO A 239 -17.30 15.37 -5.76
CA PRO A 239 -16.36 16.27 -5.08
C PRO A 239 -16.86 16.83 -3.74
N ASN A 240 -18.18 17.00 -3.61
CA ASN A 240 -18.78 17.44 -2.34
C ASN A 240 -18.70 16.35 -1.26
N CYS A 241 -18.98 15.09 -1.64
CA CYS A 241 -18.87 13.96 -0.72
C CYS A 241 -17.42 13.66 -0.38
N HIS A 242 -16.52 13.71 -1.36
CA HIS A 242 -15.07 13.59 -1.15
C HIS A 242 -14.55 14.64 -0.16
N ALA A 243 -14.89 15.91 -0.39
CA ALA A 243 -14.53 16.98 0.53
C ALA A 243 -15.10 16.79 1.94
N ARG A 244 -16.34 16.29 2.08
CA ARG A 244 -16.93 15.94 3.39
C ARG A 244 -16.17 14.80 4.07
N LEU A 245 -15.75 13.78 3.33
CA LEU A 245 -14.96 12.66 3.85
C LEU A 245 -13.57 13.08 4.37
N HIS A 246 -12.97 14.11 3.77
CA HIS A 246 -11.68 14.62 4.23
C HIS A 246 -11.79 15.71 5.31
N LYS A 247 -12.73 16.64 5.14
CA LYS A 247 -12.78 17.93 5.87
C LYS A 247 -14.02 18.11 6.73
N GLY A 248 -15.04 17.26 6.59
CA GLY A 248 -16.27 17.32 7.36
C GLY A 248 -16.03 17.06 8.85
N ILE A 249 -16.80 17.73 9.71
CA ILE A 249 -16.78 17.49 11.16
C ILE A 249 -17.28 16.06 11.45
N ASP A 250 -18.23 15.59 10.65
CA ASP A 250 -18.89 14.30 10.70
C ASP A 250 -18.22 13.23 9.82
N ARG A 251 -17.03 13.50 9.28
CA ARG A 251 -16.34 12.61 8.33
C ARG A 251 -16.21 11.15 8.78
N VAL A 252 -16.00 10.92 10.08
CA VAL A 252 -15.86 9.56 10.64
C VAL A 252 -17.18 8.81 10.55
N GLU A 253 -18.28 9.45 10.97
CA GLU A 253 -19.62 8.88 10.92
C GLU A 253 -20.06 8.68 9.45
N PHE A 254 -19.84 9.69 8.60
CA PHE A 254 -20.19 9.62 7.18
C PHE A 254 -19.42 8.50 6.45
N ASN A 255 -18.13 8.31 6.74
CA ASN A 255 -17.36 7.21 6.16
C ASN A 255 -17.84 5.84 6.68
N GLN A 256 -18.23 5.74 7.95
CA GLN A 256 -18.81 4.51 8.51
C GLN A 256 -20.13 4.15 7.83
N ASP A 257 -21.01 5.12 7.56
CA ASP A 257 -22.26 4.87 6.83
C ASP A 257 -22.00 4.27 5.45
N ILE A 258 -21.00 4.78 4.73
CA ILE A 258 -20.61 4.28 3.40
C ILE A 258 -20.09 2.83 3.51
N ILE A 259 -19.22 2.54 4.49
CA ILE A 259 -18.71 1.18 4.72
C ILE A 259 -19.88 0.20 4.96
N HIS A 260 -20.86 0.58 5.78
CA HIS A 260 -22.03 -0.27 6.03
C HIS A 260 -22.86 -0.52 4.77
N LYS A 261 -23.05 0.51 3.93
CA LYS A 261 -23.77 0.37 2.65
C LYS A 261 -23.07 -0.62 1.70
N ILE A 262 -21.74 -0.59 1.62
CA ILE A 262 -20.99 -1.40 0.66
C ILE A 262 -20.85 -2.85 1.13
N GLN A 263 -20.75 -3.07 2.45
CA GLN A 263 -20.63 -4.40 3.03
C GLN A 263 -21.97 -5.14 3.16
N GLN A 264 -23.10 -4.47 2.95
CA GLN A 264 -24.45 -5.06 2.97
C GLN A 264 -25.12 -4.87 1.60
N PRO A 265 -24.73 -5.64 0.57
CA PRO A 265 -25.35 -5.59 -0.75
C PRO A 265 -26.83 -5.99 -0.72
#